data_AF-A0A6I1KND6-F1
#
_entry.id   AF-A0A6I1KND6-F1
#
_cell.length_a   1.000
_cell.length_b   1.000
_cell.length_c   1.000
_cell.angle_alpha   90.00
_cell.angle_beta   90.00
_cell.angle_gamma   90.00
#
_symmetry.space_group_name_H-M   'P 1'
#
loop_
_entity.id
_entity.type
_entity.pdbx_description
1 polymer ?
#
loop_
_entity_poly.entity_id
_entity_poly.type
_entity_poly.pdbx_seq_one_letter_code
_entity_poly.pdbx_strand_id
1 'polypeptide(L)'
;MATMTLRGIDERIAAALKEKARKEGTSVNALMLRVLKESLGIEKKKRSVVYDDLDQLAGTWSKKDAAEFEQATAVFEKVDEEMWK
;
A
#
# COMPACT_ATOMS: atom_id res chain seq x y z
N MET A 1 -10.66 -28.60 13.65
CA MET A 1 -10.48 -27.15 13.86
C MET A 1 -10.37 -26.92 15.36
N ALA A 2 -9.23 -26.43 15.83
CA ALA A 2 -9.12 -25.99 17.22
C ALA A 2 -9.54 -24.51 17.27
N THR A 3 -10.47 -24.18 18.17
CA THR A 3 -10.85 -22.79 18.42
C THR A 3 -10.04 -22.29 19.60
N MET A 4 -9.36 -21.15 19.42
CA MET A 4 -8.62 -20.48 20.48
C MET A 4 -9.15 -19.06 20.63
N THR A 5 -9.43 -18.64 21.86
CA THR A 5 -9.86 -17.28 22.17
C THR A 5 -8.67 -16.51 22.72
N LEU A 6 -8.26 -15.43 22.05
CA LEU A 6 -7.25 -14.53 22.56
C LEU A 6 -7.89 -13.53 23.53
N ARG A 7 -7.50 -13.60 24.81
CA ARG A 7 -7.95 -12.69 25.87
C ARG A 7 -6.96 -11.54 26.04
N GLY A 8 -7.42 -10.39 26.55
CA GLY A 8 -6.56 -9.24 26.82
C GLY A 8 -6.28 -8.34 25.61
N ILE A 9 -7.04 -8.47 24.53
CA ILE A 9 -7.02 -7.50 23.43
C ILE A 9 -7.76 -6.25 23.92
N ASP A 10 -7.01 -5.16 24.12
CA ASP A 10 -7.60 -3.86 24.43
C ASP A 10 -8.24 -3.20 23.19
N GLU A 11 -8.99 -2.13 23.42
CA GLU A 11 -9.70 -1.36 22.38
C GLU A 11 -8.76 -0.86 21.27
N ARG A 12 -7.53 -0.46 21.64
CA ARG A 12 -6.54 0.09 20.68
C ARG A 12 -6.06 -0.99 19.73
N ILE A 13 -5.73 -2.18 20.27
CA ILE A 13 -5.33 -3.34 19.46
C ILE A 13 -6.49 -3.80 18.58
N ALA A 14 -7.71 -3.86 19.13
CA ALA A 14 -8.90 -4.24 18.37
C ALA A 14 -9.19 -3.27 17.20
N ALA A 15 -9.07 -1.96 17.43
CA ALA A 15 -9.24 -0.94 16.40
C ALA A 15 -8.15 -1.06 15.33
N ALA A 16 -6.89 -1.21 15.73
CA ALA A 16 -5.77 -1.35 14.78
C ALA A 16 -5.90 -2.60 13.90
N LEU A 17 -6.33 -3.73 14.47
CA LEU A 17 -6.58 -4.96 13.71
C LEU A 17 -7.72 -4.81 12.71
N LYS A 18 -8.83 -4.18 13.11
CA LYS A 18 -9.97 -3.92 12.21
C LYS A 18 -9.58 -2.99 11.07
N GLU A 19 -8.86 -1.91 11.36
CA GLU A 19 -8.39 -0.97 10.34
C GLU A 19 -7.43 -1.61 9.35
N LYS A 20 -6.47 -2.41 9.83
CA LYS A 20 -5.54 -3.13 8.97
C LYS A 20 -6.25 -4.18 8.11
N ALA A 21 -7.20 -4.92 8.69
CA ALA A 21 -8.01 -5.90 7.97
C ALA A 21 -8.83 -5.23 6.85
N ARG A 22 -9.43 -4.06 7.15
CA ARG A 22 -10.16 -3.24 6.17
C ARG A 22 -9.27 -2.79 5.03
N LYS A 23 -8.08 -2.23 5.32
CA LYS A 23 -7.12 -1.78 4.31
C LYS A 23 -6.67 -2.91 3.39
N GLU A 24 -6.42 -4.10 3.94
CA GLU A 24 -5.96 -5.25 3.17
C GLU A 24 -7.11 -6.06 2.53
N GLY A 25 -8.37 -5.67 2.72
CA GLY A 25 -9.54 -6.39 2.21
C GLY A 25 -9.70 -7.81 2.78
N THR A 26 -9.22 -8.07 4.00
CA THR A 26 -9.25 -9.39 4.65
C THR A 26 -10.09 -9.40 5.92
N SER A 27 -10.50 -10.57 6.40
CA SER A 27 -11.13 -10.69 7.72
C SER A 27 -10.09 -10.55 8.84
N VAL A 28 -10.52 -10.07 10.00
CA VAL A 28 -9.64 -9.96 11.19
C VAL A 28 -9.02 -11.31 11.56
N ASN A 29 -9.77 -12.41 11.42
CA ASN A 29 -9.24 -13.75 11.66
C ASN A 29 -8.16 -14.15 10.65
N ALA A 30 -8.38 -13.87 9.36
CA ALA A 30 -7.38 -14.15 8.32
C ALA A 30 -6.10 -13.31 8.52
N LEU A 31 -6.24 -12.04 8.91
CA LEU A 31 -5.12 -11.19 9.30
C LEU A 31 -4.36 -11.76 10.50
N MET A 32 -5.06 -12.16 11.56
CA MET A 32 -4.44 -12.73 12.76
C MET A 32 -3.67 -14.02 12.46
N LEU A 33 -4.24 -14.92 11.65
CA LEU A 33 -3.57 -16.16 11.25
C LEU A 33 -2.29 -15.87 10.45
N ARG A 34 -2.32 -14.91 9.53
CA ARG A 34 -1.13 -14.50 8.77
C ARG A 34 -0.06 -13.91 9.68
N VAL A 35 -0.43 -12.99 10.58
CA VAL A 35 0.51 -12.40 11.54
C VAL A 35 1.14 -13.49 12.42
N LEU A 36 0.36 -14.46 12.91
CA LEU A 36 0.88 -15.58 13.69
C LEU A 36 1.85 -16.44 12.87
N LYS A 37 1.49 -16.82 11.65
CA LYS A 37 2.36 -17.60 10.76
C LYS A 37 3.67 -16.88 10.45
N GLU A 38 3.62 -15.58 10.19
CA GLU A 38 4.81 -14.75 9.98
C GLU A 38 5.67 -14.68 11.25
N SER A 39 5.06 -14.46 12.42
CA SER A 39 5.77 -14.35 13.70
C SER A 39 6.43 -15.66 14.15
N LEU A 40 5.82 -16.80 13.80
CA LEU A 40 6.34 -18.14 14.10
C LEU A 40 7.28 -18.66 13.01
N GLY A 41 7.54 -17.88 11.95
CA GLY A 41 8.40 -18.27 10.84
C GLY A 41 7.83 -19.40 9.96
N ILE A 42 6.54 -19.69 10.08
CA ILE A 42 5.84 -20.72 9.29
C ILE A 42 5.65 -20.24 7.84
N GLU A 43 5.42 -18.94 7.64
CA GLU A 43 5.39 -18.30 6.33
C GLU A 43 6.39 -17.15 6.28
N LYS A 44 7.12 -17.03 5.15
CA LYS A 44 7.99 -15.89 4.91
C LYS A 44 7.13 -14.67 4.60
N LYS A 45 7.42 -13.54 5.25
CA LYS A 45 6.80 -12.25 4.95
C LYS A 45 6.86 -11.99 3.45
N LYS A 46 5.71 -11.69 2.81
CA LYS A 46 5.69 -11.31 1.40
C LYS A 46 6.66 -10.14 1.20
N ARG A 47 7.65 -10.33 0.33
CA ARG A 47 8.67 -9.29 0.01
C ARG A 47 8.07 -8.15 -0.81
N SER A 48 6.97 -8.38 -1.52
CA SER A 48 6.22 -7.34 -2.23
C SER A 48 5.18 -6.73 -1.28
N VAL A 49 5.51 -5.57 -0.71
CA VAL A 49 4.48 -4.71 -0.10
C VAL A 49 3.75 -4.02 -1.25
N VAL A 50 2.43 -4.16 -1.29
CA VAL A 50 1.57 -3.37 -2.18
C VAL A 50 1.22 -2.10 -1.43
N TYR A 51 1.45 -0.94 -2.04
CA TYR A 51 1.14 0.37 -1.49
C TYR A 51 0.02 0.98 -2.35
N ASP A 52 -1.05 1.41 -1.68
CA ASP A 52 -2.27 1.95 -2.32
C ASP A 52 -2.49 3.44 -1.97
N ASP A 53 -1.50 4.09 -1.36
CA ASP A 53 -1.59 5.47 -0.85
C ASP A 53 -1.66 6.53 -1.95
N LEU A 54 -1.22 6.18 -3.16
CA LEU A 54 -1.29 7.05 -4.35
C LEU A 54 -2.45 6.70 -5.29
N ASP A 55 -3.24 5.66 -4.99
CA ASP A 55 -4.33 5.21 -5.87
C ASP A 55 -5.36 6.31 -6.11
N GLN A 56 -5.59 7.17 -5.10
CA GLN A 56 -6.52 8.30 -5.20
C GLN A 56 -6.08 9.36 -6.22
N LEU A 57 -4.80 9.39 -6.60
CA LEU A 57 -4.27 10.33 -7.59
C LEU A 57 -4.49 9.82 -9.02
N ALA A 58 -4.70 8.51 -9.22
CA ALA A 58 -4.86 7.93 -10.53
C ALA A 58 -6.15 8.42 -11.21
N GLY A 59 -6.01 8.96 -12.43
CA GLY A 59 -7.15 9.43 -13.23
C GLY A 59 -7.76 10.77 -12.78
N THR A 60 -7.09 11.51 -11.90
CA THR A 60 -7.59 12.80 -11.37
C THR A 60 -7.33 14.00 -12.29
N TRP A 61 -6.44 13.87 -13.28
CA TRP A 61 -6.07 14.98 -14.16
C TRP A 61 -7.19 15.35 -15.12
N SER A 62 -7.51 16.64 -15.16
CA SER A 62 -8.27 17.21 -16.26
C SER A 62 -7.39 17.40 -17.50
N LYS A 63 -8.03 17.66 -18.64
CA LYS A 63 -7.31 18.02 -19.89
C LYS A 63 -6.46 19.29 -19.73
N LYS A 64 -6.89 20.20 -18.85
CA LYS A 64 -6.15 21.43 -18.57
C LYS A 64 -4.87 21.13 -17.80
N ASP A 65 -4.95 20.29 -16.78
CA ASP A 65 -3.79 19.87 -15.97
C ASP A 65 -2.75 19.16 -16.83
N ALA A 66 -3.21 18.30 -17.75
CA ALA A 66 -2.33 17.64 -18.72
C ALA A 66 -1.59 18.65 -19.62
N ALA A 67 -2.31 19.63 -20.19
CA ALA A 67 -1.70 20.64 -21.05
C ALA A 67 -0.72 21.56 -20.30
N GLU A 68 -1.05 21.97 -19.07
CA GLU A 68 -0.13 22.76 -18.23
C GLU A 68 1.14 21.97 -17.88
N PHE A 69 0.99 20.68 -17.56
CA PHE A 69 2.13 19.81 -17.29
C PHE A 69 3.03 19.64 -18.51
N GLU A 70 2.46 19.31 -19.69
CA GLU A 70 3.21 19.16 -20.94
C GLU A 70 4.00 20.44 -21.27
N GLN A 71 3.38 21.61 -21.12
CA GLN A 71 4.05 22.88 -21.34
C GLN A 71 5.20 23.12 -20.36
N ALA A 72 5.00 22.78 -19.08
CA ALA A 72 6.03 22.92 -18.04
C ALA A 72 7.20 21.95 -18.24
N THR A 73 6.95 20.75 -18.75
CA THR A 73 7.97 19.71 -18.95
C THR A 73 8.64 19.74 -20.32
N ALA A 74 8.15 20.53 -21.27
CA ALA A 74 8.67 20.61 -22.64
C ALA A 74 10.18 20.88 -22.73
N VAL A 75 10.78 21.53 -21.71
CA VAL A 75 12.24 21.75 -21.65
C VAL A 75 13.03 20.45 -21.52
N PHE A 76 12.47 19.42 -20.87
CA PHE A 76 13.12 18.12 -20.66
C PHE A 76 13.04 17.19 -21.87
N GLU A 77 12.22 17.50 -22.87
CA GLU A 77 12.15 16.73 -24.13
C GLU A 77 13.27 17.09 -25.11
N LYS A 78 14.00 18.17 -24.85
CA LYS A 78 15.18 18.53 -25.63
C LYS A 78 16.38 17.75 -25.12
N VAL A 79 16.96 16.92 -25.99
CA VAL A 79 18.25 16.29 -25.74
C VAL A 79 19.32 17.37 -25.79
N ASP A 80 20.03 17.55 -24.68
CA ASP A 80 21.24 18.35 -24.62
C ASP A 80 22.43 17.49 -25.09
N GLU A 81 22.90 17.75 -26.31
CA GLU A 81 24.01 17.01 -26.91
C GLU A 81 25.34 17.21 -26.16
N GLU A 82 25.50 18.30 -25.39
CA GLU A 82 26.69 18.52 -24.57
C GLU A 82 26.69 17.65 -23.31
N MET A 83 25.51 17.28 -22.79
CA MET A 83 25.39 16.35 -21.65
C MET A 83 25.68 14.88 -22.03
N TRP A 84 25.68 14.53 -23.32
CA TRP A 84 25.86 13.16 -23.82
C TRP A 84 27.25 12.86 -24.39
N LYS A 85 28.17 13.84 -24.38
CA LYS A 85 29.59 13.65 -24.72
C LYS A 85 30.44 13.36 -23.49
#